data_AF-A0A1X7HIJ3-F1
#
_entry.id   AF-A0A1X7HIJ3-F1
#
_cell.length_a   1.000
_cell.length_b   1.000
_cell.length_c   1.000
_cell.angle_alpha   90.00
_cell.angle_beta   90.00
_cell.angle_gamma   90.00
#
_symmetry.space_group_name_H-M   'P 1'
#
loop_
_entity.id
_entity.type
_entity.pdbx_description
1 polymer ?
#
loop_
_entity_poly.entity_id
_entity_poly.type
_entity_poly.pdbx_seq_one_letter_code
_entity_poly.pdbx_strand_id
1 'polypeptide(L)'
;MLVNLECPVELLEYELYKSKSTGRVYCSLTFNNVSDKIVKGLKATIYCYDQFGDSIGEGNNSLECEIEFKEGLVQNRKRKTDNKISLSDFQNIRKIEIDVIKVLFNDKSIWNKGSSELEKVELTKIENKMLLEFVKGRAGTDAKYFAKKYDDKWVCVCGRLNHDDQSTCKRCKRGRDDVLTEYSDEEKIRNDVKANEERKAERQRKAEEERERQLEITKLKAKKVTKYSSIVAAIILIVGVTVFGFLTKFTFSMANHQLLKDKDNPVGETIKDESLVKDDFLLEDGAGKDLQNSGEEKSIVVNGIIDTSFVSGGGSNGRGDFTIKYRKNGSVKNKQINDIIEPLIVDIDNNGVKEIVISYRIYLPEFGNAQMPYWDDVFDFDITKEELVLASREYPEYYRSYFIPSIKKREAESTNAAEKHTQAVLIQAANDLIDGNFNPDVNQEKITKLLEYNASTDKLNITREDDIFYIHGITLGMNINQVIKMLGNPDESFEVNSKVAVWYFEHNLELVAEYGIDTIHYIALGEFDQLAMEQSMNTLGEPTKKYQDEYDYITPSQQLRFHAMSSPVSFRVQLMDPRGP
;
A
#
# COMPACT_ATOMS: atom_id res chain seq x y z
N MET A 1 13.18 -37.84 -3.01
CA MET A 1 14.02 -37.30 -1.91
C MET A 1 14.04 -38.32 -0.79
N LEU A 2 15.18 -38.54 -0.11
CA LEU A 2 15.22 -39.38 1.09
C LEU A 2 14.85 -38.54 2.31
N VAL A 3 13.93 -39.03 3.13
CA VAL A 3 13.38 -38.32 4.29
C VAL A 3 13.34 -39.27 5.48
N ASN A 4 13.81 -38.81 6.64
CA ASN A 4 13.52 -39.43 7.93
C ASN A 4 12.51 -38.54 8.66
N LEU A 5 11.31 -39.04 8.91
CA LEU A 5 10.20 -38.29 9.51
C LEU A 5 10.44 -37.92 10.99
N GLU A 6 11.26 -38.72 11.67
CA GLU A 6 11.67 -38.52 13.05
C GLU A 6 12.87 -37.57 13.18
N CYS A 7 13.56 -37.28 12.07
CA CYS A 7 14.68 -36.37 12.08
C CYS A 7 14.21 -34.95 12.45
N PRO A 8 14.84 -34.30 13.45
CA PRO A 8 14.49 -32.94 13.85
C PRO A 8 14.94 -31.90 12.82
N VAL A 9 15.74 -32.29 11.83
CA VAL A 9 16.27 -31.42 10.77
C VAL A 9 15.99 -32.03 9.41
N GLU A 10 15.60 -31.19 8.46
CA GLU A 10 15.28 -31.57 7.10
C GLU A 10 16.18 -30.84 6.11
N LEU A 11 16.78 -31.55 5.16
CA LEU A 11 17.44 -30.92 4.03
C LEU A 11 16.37 -30.40 3.06
N LEU A 12 16.39 -29.12 2.72
CA LEU A 12 15.48 -28.56 1.72
C LEU A 12 16.09 -28.60 0.32
N GLU A 13 17.33 -28.11 0.20
CA GLU A 13 17.99 -27.86 -1.08
C GLU A 13 19.50 -28.03 -0.91
N TYR A 14 20.21 -28.33 -2.00
CA TYR A 14 21.67 -28.33 -2.04
C TYR A 14 22.18 -27.73 -3.33
N GLU A 15 23.41 -27.23 -3.29
CA GLU A 15 24.11 -26.70 -4.47
C GLU A 15 25.51 -27.32 -4.54
N LEU A 16 25.93 -27.70 -5.75
CA LEU A 16 27.26 -28.23 -6.03
C LEU A 16 28.09 -27.17 -6.75
N TYR A 17 29.33 -27.00 -6.30
CA TYR A 17 30.29 -26.06 -6.85
C TYR A 17 31.54 -26.81 -7.29
N LYS A 18 32.06 -26.48 -8.47
CA LYS A 18 33.37 -26.93 -8.92
C LYS A 18 34.32 -25.76 -8.98
N SER A 19 35.42 -25.83 -8.24
CA SER A 19 36.51 -24.85 -8.32
C SER A 19 37.14 -24.91 -9.72
N LYS A 20 37.19 -23.77 -10.42
CA LYS A 20 37.82 -23.67 -11.74
C LYS A 20 39.35 -23.85 -11.68
N SER A 21 39.98 -23.45 -10.58
CA SER A 21 41.43 -23.51 -10.40
C SER A 21 41.93 -24.86 -9.92
N THR A 22 41.20 -25.53 -9.03
CA THR A 22 41.64 -26.79 -8.41
C THR A 22 40.87 -28.02 -8.91
N GLY A 23 39.77 -27.82 -9.64
CA GLY A 23 38.87 -28.90 -10.05
C GLY A 23 38.06 -29.53 -8.91
N ARG A 24 38.31 -29.13 -7.65
CA ARG A 24 37.67 -29.65 -6.44
C ARG A 24 36.18 -29.34 -6.41
N VAL A 25 35.40 -30.29 -5.93
CA VAL A 25 33.95 -30.16 -5.78
C VAL A 25 33.62 -29.84 -4.32
N TYR A 26 32.67 -28.92 -4.13
CA TYR A 26 32.14 -28.52 -2.84
C TYR A 26 30.62 -28.55 -2.87
N CYS A 27 29.98 -28.73 -1.74
CA CYS A 27 28.54 -28.54 -1.61
C CYS A 27 28.19 -27.50 -0.54
N SER A 28 27.04 -26.86 -0.72
CA SER A 28 26.36 -26.14 0.35
C SER A 28 24.96 -26.73 0.53
N LEU A 29 24.52 -26.84 1.77
CA LEU A 29 23.27 -27.50 2.12
C LEU A 29 22.35 -26.49 2.81
N THR A 30 21.06 -26.51 2.48
CA THR A 30 20.05 -25.68 3.12
C THR A 30 19.15 -26.56 3.97
N PHE A 31 19.17 -26.36 5.28
CA PHE A 31 18.39 -27.15 6.24
C PHE A 31 17.22 -26.36 6.82
N ASN A 32 16.21 -27.06 7.31
CA ASN A 32 15.12 -26.53 8.12
C ASN A 32 14.98 -27.35 9.41
N ASN A 33 14.87 -26.67 10.55
CA ASN A 33 14.58 -27.34 11.82
C ASN A 33 13.06 -27.53 11.99
N VAL A 34 12.62 -28.77 12.18
CA VAL A 34 11.21 -29.12 12.42
C VAL A 34 10.91 -29.48 13.88
N SER A 35 11.92 -29.42 14.75
CA SER A 35 11.77 -29.54 16.20
C SER A 35 11.47 -28.19 16.85
N ASP A 36 11.05 -28.22 18.10
CA ASP A 36 10.85 -27.06 18.98
C ASP A 36 12.16 -26.55 19.62
N LYS A 37 13.24 -27.32 19.56
CA LYS A 37 14.55 -26.98 20.12
C LYS A 37 15.47 -26.36 19.07
N ILE A 38 16.24 -25.35 19.44
CA ILE A 38 17.29 -24.78 18.57
C ILE A 38 18.38 -25.82 18.34
N VAL A 39 18.72 -26.08 17.08
CA VAL A 39 19.77 -27.04 16.69
C VAL A 39 21.11 -26.31 16.58
N LYS A 40 22.13 -26.74 17.31
CA LYS A 40 23.48 -26.15 17.29
C LYS A 40 24.45 -26.85 16.34
N GLY A 41 24.19 -28.11 16.02
CA GLY A 41 24.97 -28.82 15.03
C GLY A 41 24.37 -30.17 14.70
N LEU A 42 24.89 -30.80 13.65
CA LEU A 42 24.51 -32.13 13.25
C LEU A 42 25.71 -32.90 12.68
N LYS A 43 25.64 -34.22 12.79
CA LYS A 43 26.51 -35.15 12.09
C LYS A 43 25.70 -35.85 11.01
N ALA A 44 26.19 -35.83 9.78
CA ALA A 44 25.51 -36.43 8.65
C ALA A 44 26.49 -37.15 7.71
N THR A 45 25.96 -38.13 6.97
CA THR A 45 26.66 -38.81 5.89
C THR A 45 26.12 -38.32 4.55
N ILE A 46 27.02 -37.85 3.68
CA ILE A 46 26.70 -37.40 2.33
C ILE A 46 27.06 -38.52 1.37
N TYR A 47 26.09 -39.04 0.63
CA TYR A 47 26.28 -40.01 -0.44
C TYR A 47 26.39 -39.29 -1.79
N CYS A 48 27.44 -39.61 -2.54
CA CYS A 48 27.74 -38.97 -3.83
C CYS A 48 27.41 -39.88 -5.01
N TYR A 49 26.74 -39.32 -6.02
CA TYR A 49 26.35 -40.01 -7.24
C TYR A 49 26.75 -39.22 -8.48
N ASP A 50 27.03 -39.95 -9.56
CA ASP A 50 27.37 -39.37 -10.85
C ASP A 50 26.14 -38.94 -11.65
N GLN A 51 26.31 -38.57 -12.92
CA GLN A 51 25.19 -38.14 -13.79
C GLN A 51 24.22 -39.27 -14.17
N PHE A 52 24.67 -40.52 -14.08
CA PHE A 52 23.87 -41.70 -14.38
C PHE A 52 23.16 -42.24 -13.12
N GLY A 53 23.51 -41.72 -11.95
CA GLY A 53 22.97 -42.13 -10.66
C GLY A 53 23.75 -43.27 -10.02
N ASP A 54 24.91 -43.63 -10.57
CA ASP A 54 25.81 -44.62 -10.02
C ASP A 54 26.59 -44.03 -8.84
N SER A 55 26.81 -44.85 -7.81
CA SER A 55 27.61 -44.47 -6.65
C SER A 55 29.05 -44.16 -7.06
N ILE A 56 29.59 -43.02 -6.64
CA ILE A 56 30.96 -42.63 -6.98
C ILE A 56 31.95 -43.25 -6.00
N GLY A 57 32.97 -43.96 -6.53
CA GLY A 57 34.06 -44.55 -5.75
C GLY A 57 33.95 -46.07 -5.64
N GLU A 58 35.06 -46.79 -5.81
CA GLU A 58 35.13 -48.24 -5.64
C GLU A 58 35.08 -48.60 -4.14
N GLY A 59 33.86 -48.68 -3.59
CA GLY A 59 33.60 -49.28 -2.26
C GLY A 59 33.25 -48.34 -1.11
N ASN A 60 33.47 -47.02 -1.24
CA ASN A 60 32.94 -46.03 -0.29
C ASN A 60 32.56 -44.75 -1.05
N ASN A 61 31.26 -44.49 -1.21
CA ASN A 61 30.69 -43.33 -1.91
C ASN A 61 30.18 -42.26 -0.95
N SER A 62 30.65 -42.29 0.29
CA SER A 62 30.06 -41.54 1.38
C SER A 62 31.10 -40.72 2.16
N LEU A 63 30.71 -39.53 2.59
CA LEU A 63 31.50 -38.63 3.43
C LEU A 63 30.74 -38.34 4.72
N GLU A 64 31.33 -38.66 5.87
CA GLU A 64 30.84 -38.13 7.14
C GLU A 64 31.26 -36.66 7.28
N CYS A 65 30.30 -35.82 7.64
CA CYS A 65 30.53 -34.42 7.92
C CYS A 65 29.86 -34.00 9.23
N GLU A 66 30.53 -33.08 9.91
CA GLU A 66 30.00 -32.38 11.08
C GLU A 66 29.70 -30.95 10.66
N ILE A 67 28.47 -30.52 10.93
CA ILE A 67 27.97 -29.21 10.55
C ILE A 67 27.59 -28.50 11.84
N GLU A 68 28.26 -27.40 12.11
CA GLU A 68 27.92 -26.49 13.20
C GLU A 68 27.11 -25.32 12.63
N PHE A 69 26.11 -24.88 13.40
CA PHE A 69 25.35 -23.67 13.12
C PHE A 69 25.69 -22.68 14.22
N LYS A 70 26.50 -21.65 13.91
CA LYS A 70 27.02 -20.70 14.92
C LYS A 70 25.89 -20.06 15.74
N GLU A 71 24.89 -19.52 15.06
CA GLU A 71 23.67 -18.97 15.67
C GLU A 71 22.70 -20.05 16.14
N GLY A 72 22.77 -21.22 15.54
CA GLY A 72 21.80 -22.28 15.68
C GLY A 72 20.69 -22.18 14.63
N LEU A 73 20.15 -23.33 14.27
CA LEU A 73 19.02 -23.47 13.36
C LEU A 73 17.73 -23.44 14.17
N VAL A 74 17.03 -22.31 14.14
CA VAL A 74 15.75 -22.07 14.84
C VAL A 74 14.60 -22.80 14.16
N GLN A 75 13.58 -23.20 14.93
CA GLN A 75 12.38 -23.89 14.42
C GLN A 75 11.79 -23.16 13.21
N ASN A 76 11.50 -23.95 12.16
CA ASN A 76 10.89 -23.53 10.90
C ASN A 76 11.61 -22.38 10.18
N ARG A 77 12.88 -22.13 10.50
CA ARG A 77 13.75 -21.27 9.71
C ARG A 77 14.68 -22.13 8.86
N LYS A 78 14.74 -21.79 7.57
CA LYS A 78 15.71 -22.35 6.64
C LYS A 78 17.07 -21.69 6.86
N ARG A 79 18.15 -22.45 6.86
CA ARG A 79 19.51 -21.90 6.91
C ARG A 79 20.44 -22.71 6.03
N LYS A 80 21.28 -21.99 5.28
CA LYS A 80 22.37 -22.58 4.51
C LYS A 80 23.55 -22.90 5.44
N THR A 81 24.34 -23.91 5.12
CA THR A 81 25.60 -24.20 5.82
C THR A 81 26.53 -22.99 5.73
N ASP A 82 27.05 -22.55 6.89
CA ASP A 82 27.94 -21.38 6.99
C ASP A 82 29.21 -21.56 6.13
N ASN A 83 29.69 -22.80 5.99
CA ASN A 83 30.84 -23.15 5.16
C ASN A 83 30.47 -24.14 4.05
N LYS A 84 31.20 -24.08 2.93
CA LYS A 84 31.12 -25.09 1.88
C LYS A 84 31.83 -26.37 2.33
N ILE A 85 31.15 -27.50 2.19
CA ILE A 85 31.68 -28.82 2.54
C ILE A 85 32.47 -29.34 1.34
N SER A 86 33.74 -29.68 1.55
CA SER A 86 34.58 -30.26 0.49
C SER A 86 34.16 -31.70 0.21
N LEU A 87 33.87 -32.00 -1.05
CA LEU A 87 33.63 -33.35 -1.57
C LEU A 87 34.81 -33.83 -2.44
N SER A 88 36.00 -33.25 -2.23
CA SER A 88 37.16 -33.39 -3.11
C SER A 88 37.68 -34.82 -3.28
N ASP A 89 37.31 -35.73 -2.38
CA ASP A 89 37.65 -37.15 -2.45
C ASP A 89 36.86 -37.88 -3.56
N PHE A 90 35.83 -37.24 -4.10
CA PHE A 90 34.95 -37.78 -5.14
C PHE A 90 34.99 -36.93 -6.40
N GLN A 91 35.11 -37.58 -7.56
CA GLN A 91 35.12 -36.92 -8.87
C GLN A 91 33.77 -37.09 -9.57
N ASN A 92 33.43 -36.16 -10.47
CA ASN A 92 32.23 -36.22 -11.31
C ASN A 92 30.88 -36.28 -10.56
N ILE A 93 30.83 -35.72 -9.35
CA ILE A 93 29.60 -35.62 -8.55
C ILE A 93 28.56 -34.74 -9.26
N ARG A 94 27.35 -35.28 -9.38
CA ARG A 94 26.21 -34.61 -10.03
C ARG A 94 24.97 -34.61 -9.17
N LYS A 95 24.89 -35.54 -8.21
CA LYS A 95 23.82 -35.62 -7.25
C LYS A 95 24.39 -36.02 -5.89
N ILE A 96 23.82 -35.47 -4.83
CA ILE A 96 24.08 -35.92 -3.46
C ILE A 96 22.77 -36.31 -2.77
N GLU A 97 22.89 -37.23 -1.83
CA GLU A 97 21.86 -37.54 -0.83
C GLU A 97 22.48 -37.41 0.56
N ILE A 98 21.70 -36.99 1.55
CA ILE A 98 22.19 -36.79 2.90
C ILE A 98 21.40 -37.65 3.89
N ASP A 99 22.13 -38.23 4.83
CA ASP A 99 21.58 -38.95 5.95
C ASP A 99 22.05 -38.32 7.25
N VAL A 100 21.12 -37.74 8.02
CA VAL A 100 21.44 -37.11 9.31
C VAL A 100 21.44 -38.19 10.39
N ILE A 101 22.59 -38.37 11.03
CA ILE A 101 22.82 -39.44 12.02
C ILE A 101 22.66 -38.92 13.44
N LYS A 102 23.03 -37.66 13.68
CA LYS A 102 23.04 -37.05 15.01
C LYS A 102 22.71 -35.58 14.94
N VAL A 103 21.96 -35.07 15.91
CA VAL A 103 21.63 -33.64 16.02
C VAL A 103 21.87 -33.19 17.45
N LEU A 104 22.66 -32.14 17.62
CA LEU A 104 22.95 -31.47 18.89
C LEU A 104 22.04 -30.26 19.04
N PHE A 105 21.29 -30.19 20.14
CA PHE A 105 20.46 -29.05 20.47
C PHE A 105 21.18 -28.07 21.41
N ASN A 106 20.66 -26.84 21.48
CA ASN A 106 21.21 -25.78 22.32
C ASN A 106 21.13 -26.11 23.84
N ASP A 107 20.16 -26.92 24.26
CA ASP A 107 20.05 -27.43 25.62
C ASP A 107 21.03 -28.58 25.93
N LYS A 108 21.95 -28.87 25.01
CA LYS A 108 22.92 -29.98 25.04
C LYS A 108 22.29 -31.37 24.92
N SER A 109 20.98 -31.47 24.73
CA SER A 109 20.36 -32.75 24.38
C SER A 109 20.75 -33.17 22.97
N ILE A 110 20.75 -34.48 22.74
CA ILE A 110 21.20 -35.08 21.49
C ILE A 110 20.08 -35.97 20.97
N TRP A 111 19.67 -35.73 19.73
CA TRP A 111 18.91 -36.71 18.96
C TRP A 111 19.89 -37.61 18.21
N ASN A 112 19.68 -38.92 18.29
CA ASN A 112 20.41 -39.91 17.49
C ASN A 112 19.41 -40.60 16.57
N LYS A 113 19.83 -40.86 15.34
CA LYS A 113 19.05 -41.65 14.39
C LYS A 113 18.79 -43.03 14.99
N GLY A 114 17.51 -43.39 15.08
CA GLY A 114 17.07 -44.73 15.46
C GLY A 114 17.24 -45.73 14.31
N SER A 115 16.65 -46.92 14.46
CA SER A 115 16.61 -47.93 13.37
C SER A 115 15.62 -47.59 12.25
N SER A 116 15.02 -46.39 12.26
CA SER A 116 14.08 -45.91 11.26
C SER A 116 14.78 -45.78 9.90
N GLU A 117 14.24 -46.46 8.88
CA GLU A 117 14.73 -46.39 7.51
C GLU A 117 14.46 -45.02 6.87
N LEU A 118 15.30 -44.64 5.91
CA LEU A 118 15.08 -43.45 5.09
C LEU A 118 13.97 -43.75 4.07
N GLU A 119 12.98 -42.89 4.00
CA GLU A 119 11.87 -43.06 3.08
C GLU A 119 12.08 -42.26 1.81
N LYS A 120 11.89 -42.90 0.66
CA LYS A 120 11.90 -42.22 -0.63
C LYS A 120 10.52 -41.66 -0.93
N VAL A 121 10.40 -40.34 -0.93
CA VAL A 121 9.18 -39.64 -1.35
C VAL A 121 9.30 -39.14 -2.79
N GLU A 122 8.27 -39.40 -3.59
CA GLU A 122 8.05 -38.81 -4.90
C GLU A 122 7.16 -37.57 -4.76
N LEU A 123 7.69 -36.42 -5.17
CA LEU A 123 6.98 -35.15 -5.10
C LEU A 123 6.46 -34.78 -6.49
N THR A 124 5.16 -34.63 -6.64
CA THR A 124 4.56 -34.16 -7.89
C THR A 124 4.53 -32.63 -7.89
N LYS A 125 5.39 -32.02 -8.70
CA LYS A 125 5.47 -30.56 -8.81
C LYS A 125 4.28 -30.01 -9.59
N ILE A 126 3.79 -28.84 -9.18
CA ILE A 126 2.78 -28.10 -9.96
C ILE A 126 3.53 -27.36 -11.08
N GLU A 127 3.47 -27.90 -12.30
CA GLU A 127 4.21 -27.34 -13.44
C GLU A 127 3.49 -26.17 -14.10
N ASN A 128 2.15 -26.20 -14.12
CA ASN A 128 1.35 -25.13 -14.70
C ASN A 128 1.52 -23.85 -13.87
N LYS A 129 2.11 -22.80 -14.47
CA LYS A 129 2.40 -21.53 -13.81
C LYS A 129 1.16 -20.86 -13.21
N MET A 130 0.02 -20.89 -13.91
CA MET A 130 -1.22 -20.28 -13.43
C MET A 130 -1.74 -21.01 -12.19
N LEU A 131 -1.74 -22.35 -12.20
CA LEU A 131 -2.15 -23.13 -11.05
C LEU A 131 -1.19 -22.96 -9.88
N LEU A 132 0.12 -22.93 -10.15
CA LEU A 132 1.13 -22.72 -9.13
C LEU A 132 0.96 -21.37 -8.43
N GLU A 133 0.75 -20.28 -9.19
CA GLU A 133 0.53 -18.95 -8.62
C GLU A 133 -0.81 -18.86 -7.86
N PHE A 134 -1.87 -19.53 -8.35
CA PHE A 134 -3.13 -19.64 -7.62
C PHE A 134 -2.95 -20.36 -6.28
N VAL A 135 -2.24 -21.49 -6.28
CA VAL A 135 -1.97 -22.27 -5.06
C VAL A 135 -1.06 -21.48 -4.11
N LYS A 136 -0.01 -20.80 -4.60
CA LYS A 136 0.84 -19.95 -3.76
C LYS A 136 0.08 -18.78 -3.14
N GLY A 137 -0.81 -18.14 -3.90
CA GLY A 137 -1.62 -17.02 -3.40
C GLY A 137 -2.62 -17.41 -2.30
N ARG A 138 -2.98 -18.70 -2.21
CA ARG A 138 -3.94 -19.20 -1.22
C ARG A 138 -3.28 -19.98 -0.07
N ALA A 139 -2.27 -20.79 -0.39
CA ALA A 139 -1.59 -21.62 0.58
C ALA A 139 -0.35 -20.93 1.15
N GLY A 140 0.41 -20.16 0.37
CA GLY A 140 1.67 -19.49 0.73
C GLY A 140 2.80 -19.75 -0.28
N THR A 141 3.86 -18.93 -0.23
CA THR A 141 4.93 -18.89 -1.26
C THR A 141 5.81 -20.14 -1.30
N ASP A 142 5.84 -20.93 -0.23
CA ASP A 142 6.54 -22.22 -0.13
C ASP A 142 5.77 -23.38 -0.78
N ALA A 143 4.52 -23.16 -1.23
CA ALA A 143 3.74 -24.17 -1.95
C ALA A 143 4.30 -24.39 -3.36
N LYS A 144 4.68 -25.64 -3.65
CA LYS A 144 5.34 -26.04 -4.92
C LYS A 144 4.81 -27.36 -5.49
N TYR A 145 4.10 -28.16 -4.69
CA TYR A 145 3.73 -29.54 -5.01
C TYR A 145 2.25 -29.80 -4.76
N PHE A 146 1.70 -30.83 -5.39
CA PHE A 146 0.38 -31.34 -5.03
C PHE A 146 0.43 -32.05 -3.68
N ALA A 147 -0.65 -31.91 -2.90
CA ALA A 147 -0.81 -32.70 -1.69
C ALA A 147 -1.11 -34.16 -2.07
N LYS A 148 -0.61 -35.12 -1.30
CA LYS A 148 -0.84 -36.54 -1.63
C LYS A 148 -0.96 -37.38 -0.38
N LYS A 149 -1.99 -38.21 -0.31
CA LYS A 149 -2.15 -39.21 0.74
C LYS A 149 -1.52 -40.52 0.29
N TYR A 150 -0.80 -41.14 1.21
CA TYR A 150 -0.31 -42.51 1.18
C TYR A 150 -0.97 -43.28 2.33
N ASP A 151 -0.74 -44.58 2.44
CA ASP A 151 -1.40 -45.43 3.45
C ASP A 151 -1.28 -44.88 4.87
N ASP A 152 -0.05 -44.73 5.38
CA ASP A 152 0.25 -44.29 6.74
C ASP A 152 0.85 -42.87 6.81
N LYS A 153 0.87 -42.15 5.67
CA LYS A 153 1.60 -40.88 5.50
C LYS A 153 0.90 -39.92 4.55
N TRP A 154 1.32 -38.66 4.56
CA TRP A 154 0.86 -37.66 3.60
C TRP A 154 1.90 -36.60 3.29
N VAL A 155 1.87 -36.11 2.05
CA VAL A 155 2.72 -35.01 1.56
C VAL A 155 1.91 -33.72 1.54
N CYS A 156 2.47 -32.69 2.16
CA CYS A 156 1.93 -31.34 2.13
C CYS A 156 2.31 -30.61 0.84
N VAL A 157 1.58 -29.55 0.47
CA VAL A 157 1.89 -28.68 -0.68
C VAL A 157 3.27 -28.00 -0.63
N CYS A 158 3.87 -27.88 0.56
CA CYS A 158 5.25 -27.41 0.72
C CYS A 158 6.30 -28.49 0.40
N GLY A 159 5.87 -29.73 0.10
CA GLY A 159 6.71 -30.87 -0.24
C GLY A 159 7.19 -31.71 0.95
N ARG A 160 6.72 -31.45 2.17
CA ARG A 160 7.09 -32.26 3.34
C ARG A 160 6.21 -33.50 3.46
N LEU A 161 6.83 -34.65 3.70
CA LEU A 161 6.18 -35.89 4.14
C LEU A 161 5.88 -35.82 5.64
N ASN A 162 4.73 -36.33 6.06
CA ASN A 162 4.24 -36.35 7.43
C ASN A 162 3.61 -37.71 7.71
N HIS A 163 3.54 -38.11 8.98
CA HIS A 163 2.76 -39.28 9.39
C HIS A 163 1.26 -38.99 9.33
N ASP A 164 0.43 -40.01 9.08
CA ASP A 164 -1.01 -39.82 8.99
C ASP A 164 -1.65 -39.41 10.32
N ASP A 165 -1.06 -39.73 11.46
CA ASP A 165 -1.52 -39.27 12.77
C ASP A 165 -1.30 -37.76 13.00
N GLN A 166 -0.49 -37.10 12.17
CA GLN A 166 -0.24 -35.66 12.24
C GLN A 166 -1.35 -34.89 11.52
N SER A 167 -2.17 -34.16 12.29
CA SER A 167 -3.23 -33.30 11.77
C SER A 167 -2.73 -32.05 11.05
N THR A 168 -1.46 -31.68 11.23
CA THR A 168 -0.83 -30.53 10.60
C THR A 168 0.57 -30.85 10.10
N CYS A 169 1.02 -30.15 9.05
CA CYS A 169 2.35 -30.31 8.52
C CYS A 169 3.40 -29.85 9.53
N LYS A 170 4.38 -30.67 9.90
CA LYS A 170 5.38 -30.29 10.92
C LYS A 170 6.21 -29.05 10.50
N ARG A 171 6.44 -28.86 9.19
CA ARG A 171 7.20 -27.71 8.63
C ARG A 171 6.35 -26.46 8.53
N CYS A 172 5.31 -26.45 7.70
CA CYS A 172 4.54 -25.23 7.41
C CYS A 172 3.25 -25.07 8.24
N LYS A 173 2.95 -26.01 9.14
CA LYS A 173 1.79 -26.02 10.05
C LYS A 173 0.40 -26.02 9.41
N ARG A 174 0.29 -26.13 8.08
CA ARG A 174 -1.00 -26.27 7.36
C ARG A 174 -1.72 -27.56 7.76
N GLY A 175 -3.05 -27.50 7.84
CA GLY A 175 -3.91 -28.65 8.17
C GLY A 175 -3.84 -29.74 7.10
N ARG A 176 -3.73 -31.00 7.53
CA ARG A 176 -3.67 -32.19 6.67
C ARG A 176 -4.90 -32.26 5.77
N ASP A 177 -6.08 -32.23 6.37
CA ASP A 177 -7.34 -32.44 5.66
C ASP A 177 -7.63 -31.28 4.70
N ASP A 178 -7.26 -30.05 5.08
CA ASP A 178 -7.38 -28.87 4.23
C ASP A 178 -6.54 -29.03 2.96
N VAL A 179 -5.25 -29.36 3.09
CA VAL A 179 -4.38 -29.42 1.91
C VAL A 179 -4.66 -30.64 1.04
N LEU A 180 -5.02 -31.78 1.64
CA LEU A 180 -5.42 -32.97 0.88
C LEU A 180 -6.75 -32.76 0.16
N THR A 181 -7.68 -32.01 0.76
CA THR A 181 -8.95 -31.71 0.10
C THR A 181 -8.76 -30.71 -1.01
N GLU A 182 -8.05 -29.61 -0.78
CA GLU A 182 -7.97 -28.47 -1.70
C GLU A 182 -6.92 -28.63 -2.80
N TYR A 183 -5.86 -29.40 -2.58
CA TYR A 183 -4.67 -29.37 -3.44
C TYR A 183 -4.14 -30.75 -3.86
N SER A 184 -4.93 -31.83 -3.73
CA SER A 184 -4.52 -33.17 -4.17
C SER A 184 -4.74 -33.45 -5.65
N ASP A 185 -5.67 -32.72 -6.27
CA ASP A 185 -6.12 -32.95 -7.63
C ASP A 185 -5.98 -31.68 -8.46
N GLU A 186 -5.30 -31.81 -9.59
CA GLU A 186 -5.10 -30.72 -10.53
C GLU A 186 -6.42 -30.28 -11.17
N GLU A 187 -7.35 -31.20 -11.45
CA GLU A 187 -8.65 -30.86 -12.02
C GLU A 187 -9.48 -30.03 -11.03
N LYS A 188 -9.48 -30.41 -9.75
CA LYS A 188 -10.09 -29.59 -8.70
C LYS A 188 -9.50 -28.18 -8.66
N ILE A 189 -8.17 -28.04 -8.66
CA ILE A 189 -7.52 -26.71 -8.66
C ILE A 189 -7.92 -25.92 -9.92
N ARG A 190 -7.99 -26.56 -11.11
CA ARG A 190 -8.47 -25.90 -12.33
C ARG A 190 -9.91 -25.43 -12.20
N ASN A 191 -10.79 -26.25 -11.64
CA ASN A 191 -12.19 -25.91 -11.41
C ASN A 191 -12.31 -24.75 -10.42
N ASP A 192 -11.49 -24.72 -9.36
CA ASP A 192 -11.45 -23.62 -8.40
C ASP A 192 -10.93 -22.32 -9.03
N VAL A 193 -9.92 -22.41 -9.90
CA VAL A 193 -9.46 -21.26 -10.69
C VAL A 193 -10.60 -20.73 -11.57
N LYS A 194 -11.26 -21.61 -12.33
CA LYS A 194 -12.36 -21.24 -13.21
C LYS A 194 -13.55 -20.67 -12.43
N ALA A 195 -13.95 -21.29 -11.33
CA ALA A 195 -15.01 -20.79 -10.46
C ALA A 195 -14.62 -19.44 -9.85
N ASN A 196 -13.34 -19.23 -9.51
CA ASN A 196 -12.87 -17.94 -9.02
C ASN A 196 -12.95 -16.86 -10.12
N GLU A 197 -12.62 -17.18 -11.36
CA GLU A 197 -12.79 -16.30 -12.52
C GLU A 197 -14.26 -16.00 -12.81
N GLU A 198 -15.12 -17.01 -12.82
CA GLU A 198 -16.58 -16.86 -12.99
C GLU A 198 -17.20 -16.00 -11.89
N ARG A 199 -16.82 -16.21 -10.62
CA ARG A 199 -17.25 -15.34 -9.51
C ARG A 199 -16.75 -13.91 -9.66
N LYS A 200 -15.53 -13.70 -10.17
CA LYS A 200 -15.01 -12.36 -10.47
C LYS A 200 -15.83 -11.70 -11.58
N ALA A 201 -16.14 -12.43 -12.65
CA ALA A 201 -16.98 -11.95 -13.75
C ALA A 201 -18.42 -11.65 -13.29
N GLU A 202 -19.03 -12.51 -12.48
CA GLU A 202 -20.39 -12.31 -11.96
C GLU A 202 -20.46 -11.13 -10.98
N ARG A 203 -19.45 -10.95 -10.12
CA ARG A 203 -19.34 -9.76 -9.26
C ARG A 203 -19.23 -8.48 -10.09
N GLN A 204 -18.50 -8.52 -11.21
CA GLN A 204 -18.42 -7.39 -12.13
C GLN A 204 -19.77 -7.12 -12.81
N ARG A 205 -20.48 -8.15 -13.27
CA ARG A 205 -21.83 -8.01 -13.87
C ARG A 205 -22.84 -7.42 -12.88
N LYS A 206 -22.91 -7.95 -11.65
CA LYS A 206 -23.80 -7.42 -10.60
C LYS A 206 -23.47 -5.98 -10.22
N ALA A 207 -22.18 -5.64 -10.15
CA ALA A 207 -21.76 -4.27 -9.91
C ALA A 207 -22.21 -3.32 -11.02
N GLU A 208 -22.23 -3.79 -12.28
CA GLU A 208 -22.71 -3.02 -13.42
C GLU A 208 -24.24 -2.87 -13.42
N GLU A 209 -24.99 -3.95 -13.18
CA GLU A 209 -26.46 -3.89 -13.07
C GLU A 209 -26.93 -2.97 -11.93
N GLU A 210 -26.24 -2.96 -10.78
CA GLU A 210 -26.54 -2.06 -9.67
C GLU A 210 -26.23 -0.60 -10.02
N ARG A 211 -25.15 -0.34 -10.77
CA ARG A 211 -24.86 1.00 -11.30
C ARG A 211 -25.97 1.47 -12.24
N GLU A 212 -26.44 0.63 -13.15
CA GLU A 212 -27.54 0.97 -14.07
C GLU A 212 -28.82 1.34 -13.31
N ARG A 213 -29.19 0.54 -12.29
CA ARG A 213 -30.37 0.83 -11.44
C ARG A 213 -30.23 2.15 -10.68
N GLN A 214 -29.06 2.43 -10.11
CA GLN A 214 -28.84 3.70 -9.41
C GLN A 214 -28.91 4.88 -10.38
N LEU A 215 -28.42 4.73 -11.60
CA LEU A 215 -28.53 5.73 -12.66
C LEU A 215 -29.99 6.02 -13.03
N GLU A 216 -30.85 5.01 -13.12
CA GLU A 216 -32.29 5.20 -13.34
C GLU A 216 -32.98 5.95 -12.19
N ILE A 217 -32.68 5.58 -10.95
CA ILE A 217 -33.23 6.24 -9.75
C ILE A 217 -32.80 7.71 -9.69
N THR A 218 -31.53 7.99 -9.98
CA THR A 218 -30.99 9.36 -9.98
C THR A 218 -31.65 10.21 -11.08
N LYS A 219 -31.86 9.66 -12.28
CA LYS A 219 -32.62 10.34 -13.36
C LYS A 219 -34.05 10.68 -12.94
N LEU A 220 -34.74 9.80 -12.22
CA LEU A 220 -36.09 10.05 -11.72
C LEU A 220 -36.12 11.15 -10.64
N LYS A 221 -35.14 11.17 -9.74
CA LYS A 221 -35.01 12.21 -8.70
C LYS A 221 -34.68 13.58 -9.31
N ALA A 222 -33.76 13.64 -10.27
CA ALA A 222 -33.36 14.88 -10.95
C ALA A 222 -34.56 15.57 -11.64
N LYS A 223 -35.44 14.80 -12.29
CA LYS A 223 -36.68 15.32 -12.92
C LYS A 223 -37.67 15.93 -11.91
N LYS A 224 -37.71 15.44 -10.66
CA LYS A 224 -38.56 16.02 -9.62
C LYS A 224 -37.99 17.35 -9.11
N VAL A 225 -36.67 17.43 -8.88
CA VAL A 225 -36.01 18.63 -8.33
C VAL A 225 -36.08 19.82 -9.30
N THR A 226 -35.88 19.59 -10.60
CA THR A 226 -35.99 20.65 -11.62
C THR A 226 -37.37 21.29 -11.66
N LYS A 227 -38.43 20.52 -11.36
CA LYS A 227 -39.81 21.02 -11.37
C LYS A 227 -40.14 21.93 -10.19
N TYR A 228 -39.49 21.75 -9.04
CA TYR A 228 -39.73 22.56 -7.84
C TYR A 228 -38.82 23.80 -7.77
N SER A 229 -37.59 23.74 -8.29
CA SER A 229 -36.64 24.86 -8.31
C SER A 229 -37.12 26.06 -9.13
N SER A 230 -37.78 25.81 -10.27
CA SER A 230 -38.34 26.87 -11.13
C SER A 230 -39.42 27.71 -10.45
N ILE A 231 -40.17 27.12 -9.51
CA ILE A 231 -41.22 27.82 -8.76
C ILE A 231 -40.62 28.79 -7.75
N VAL A 232 -39.55 28.39 -7.05
CA VAL A 232 -38.90 29.20 -6.02
C VAL A 232 -38.18 30.41 -6.63
N ALA A 233 -37.51 30.23 -7.77
CA ALA A 233 -36.82 31.32 -8.47
C ALA A 233 -37.77 32.46 -8.89
N ALA A 234 -39.00 32.14 -9.28
CA ALA A 234 -40.00 33.14 -9.66
C ALA A 234 -40.42 34.03 -8.47
N ILE A 235 -40.50 33.47 -7.26
CA ILE A 235 -40.92 34.20 -6.05
C ILE A 235 -39.84 35.21 -5.63
N ILE A 236 -38.56 34.83 -5.70
CA ILE A 236 -37.43 35.69 -5.28
C ILE A 236 -37.32 36.93 -6.18
N LEU A 237 -37.57 36.76 -7.48
CA LEU A 237 -37.48 37.84 -8.47
C LEU A 237 -38.50 38.94 -8.18
N ILE A 238 -39.71 38.58 -7.75
CA ILE A 238 -40.77 39.53 -7.38
C ILE A 238 -40.35 40.36 -6.15
N VAL A 239 -39.77 39.71 -5.14
CA VAL A 239 -39.31 40.40 -3.92
C VAL A 239 -38.19 41.39 -4.23
N GLY A 240 -37.22 41.00 -5.07
CA GLY A 240 -36.09 41.87 -5.44
C GLY A 240 -36.51 43.20 -6.10
N VAL A 241 -37.51 43.15 -6.98
CA VAL A 241 -38.03 44.35 -7.67
C VAL A 241 -38.65 45.34 -6.68
N THR A 242 -39.38 44.83 -5.67
CA THR A 242 -40.05 45.70 -4.68
C THR A 242 -39.07 46.46 -3.78
N VAL A 243 -37.95 45.82 -3.39
CA VAL A 243 -36.93 46.42 -2.51
C VAL A 243 -36.12 47.49 -3.26
N PHE A 244 -35.78 47.25 -4.53
CA PHE A 244 -35.01 48.18 -5.35
C PHE A 244 -35.76 49.51 -5.60
N GLY A 245 -37.08 49.44 -5.80
CA GLY A 245 -37.92 50.63 -5.97
C GLY A 245 -38.00 51.54 -4.73
N PHE A 246 -37.77 50.99 -3.53
CA PHE A 246 -37.80 51.77 -2.29
C PHE A 246 -36.52 52.58 -2.06
N LEU A 247 -35.35 52.04 -2.43
CA LEU A 247 -34.05 52.67 -2.19
C LEU A 247 -33.79 53.90 -3.07
N THR A 248 -34.25 53.88 -4.32
CA THR A 248 -34.02 54.96 -5.29
C THR A 248 -34.80 56.25 -4.98
N LYS A 249 -35.94 56.17 -4.26
CA LYS A 249 -36.67 57.36 -3.79
C LYS A 249 -35.96 58.10 -2.66
N PHE A 250 -35.10 57.43 -1.89
CA PHE A 250 -34.50 58.01 -0.68
C PHE A 250 -33.32 58.94 -0.99
N THR A 251 -32.53 58.63 -2.02
CA THR A 251 -31.34 59.41 -2.41
C THR A 251 -31.69 60.73 -3.11
N PHE A 252 -32.80 60.78 -3.85
CA PHE A 252 -33.28 62.00 -4.50
C PHE A 252 -33.87 63.03 -3.52
N SER A 253 -34.28 62.60 -2.32
CA SER A 253 -34.90 63.46 -1.31
C SER A 253 -33.90 64.37 -0.57
N MET A 254 -32.64 63.95 -0.38
CA MET A 254 -31.64 64.70 0.39
C MET A 254 -31.06 65.94 -0.33
N ALA A 255 -30.95 65.91 -1.66
CA ALA A 255 -30.36 67.01 -2.42
C ALA A 255 -31.23 68.29 -2.43
N ASN A 256 -32.54 68.15 -2.24
CA ASN A 256 -33.47 69.29 -2.17
C ASN A 256 -33.52 69.97 -0.80
N HIS A 257 -32.97 69.36 0.25
CA HIS A 257 -33.18 69.84 1.62
C HIS A 257 -32.24 71.00 2.03
N GLN A 258 -31.21 71.33 1.24
CA GLN A 258 -30.27 72.43 1.52
C GLN A 258 -30.65 73.78 0.87
N LEU A 259 -31.65 73.82 -0.01
CA LEU A 259 -32.10 75.06 -0.69
C LEU A 259 -33.32 75.74 -0.05
N LEU A 260 -33.90 75.20 1.03
CA LEU A 260 -35.18 75.65 1.60
C LEU A 260 -35.10 76.06 3.07
N LYS A 261 -33.98 76.66 3.51
CA LYS A 261 -33.81 77.17 4.89
C LYS A 261 -33.96 78.69 5.04
N ASP A 262 -34.56 79.36 4.07
CA ASP A 262 -35.07 80.73 4.21
C ASP A 262 -36.59 80.74 4.00
N LYS A 263 -37.30 81.26 5.02
CA LYS A 263 -38.75 81.54 5.13
C LYS A 263 -39.64 80.49 5.83
N ASP A 264 -39.73 80.66 7.15
CA ASP A 264 -40.94 80.87 7.96
C ASP A 264 -42.26 80.11 7.62
N ASN A 265 -42.57 79.10 8.47
CA ASN A 265 -43.80 78.84 9.27
C ASN A 265 -45.17 79.50 8.88
N PRO A 266 -46.35 78.98 9.33
CA PRO A 266 -46.82 77.59 9.53
C PRO A 266 -48.34 77.33 9.23
N VAL A 267 -48.78 76.08 9.47
CA VAL A 267 -50.13 75.59 9.91
C VAL A 267 -51.21 75.21 8.89
N GLY A 268 -51.74 73.98 9.09
CA GLY A 268 -53.13 73.55 8.81
C GLY A 268 -53.19 72.10 8.27
N GLU A 269 -53.45 71.05 9.07
CA GLU A 269 -54.79 70.46 9.39
C GLU A 269 -55.58 69.96 8.15
N THR A 270 -56.23 68.79 8.03
CA THR A 270 -56.39 67.52 8.79
C THR A 270 -57.17 66.54 7.86
N ILE A 271 -57.26 65.25 8.24
CA ILE A 271 -58.43 64.33 8.09
C ILE A 271 -58.61 63.44 6.82
N LYS A 272 -58.52 62.11 7.08
CA LYS A 272 -59.43 60.96 6.75
C LYS A 272 -59.73 60.60 5.29
N ASP A 273 -60.12 59.38 4.90
CA ASP A 273 -60.10 57.97 5.36
C ASP A 273 -60.82 57.19 4.23
N GLU A 274 -60.77 55.85 4.24
CA GLU A 274 -61.66 54.89 3.54
C GLU A 274 -61.57 54.62 2.02
N SER A 275 -60.90 53.50 1.70
CA SER A 275 -61.47 52.20 1.28
C SER A 275 -62.41 52.02 0.05
N LEU A 276 -62.06 50.96 -0.72
CA LEU A 276 -62.89 49.88 -1.33
C LEU A 276 -63.49 50.01 -2.77
N VAL A 277 -62.97 49.09 -3.62
CA VAL A 277 -63.68 48.13 -4.53
C VAL A 277 -63.99 48.52 -5.99
N LYS A 278 -63.34 47.75 -6.92
CA LYS A 278 -63.82 47.00 -8.14
C LYS A 278 -64.99 47.56 -8.97
N ASP A 279 -65.14 47.33 -10.28
CA ASP A 279 -64.50 46.51 -11.34
C ASP A 279 -65.01 47.09 -12.70
N ASP A 280 -64.42 46.63 -13.81
CA ASP A 280 -64.93 46.55 -15.20
C ASP A 280 -65.17 47.81 -16.07
N PHE A 281 -64.45 47.88 -17.20
CA PHE A 281 -65.08 47.87 -18.54
C PHE A 281 -64.09 47.56 -19.69
N LEU A 282 -64.59 46.79 -20.67
CA LEU A 282 -63.96 46.32 -21.91
C LEU A 282 -63.90 47.40 -23.01
N LEU A 283 -62.91 47.36 -23.90
CA LEU A 283 -63.03 46.96 -25.33
C LEU A 283 -61.80 47.32 -26.19
N GLU A 284 -61.59 46.45 -27.18
CA GLU A 284 -60.72 46.37 -28.36
C GLU A 284 -60.36 47.72 -29.06
N ASP A 285 -59.35 47.89 -29.93
CA ASP A 285 -58.70 46.99 -30.89
C ASP A 285 -57.42 47.65 -31.49
N GLY A 286 -56.57 46.88 -32.19
CA GLY A 286 -55.84 47.41 -33.37
C GLY A 286 -54.32 47.65 -33.35
N ALA A 287 -53.57 46.58 -33.66
CA ALA A 287 -52.42 46.50 -34.58
C ALA A 287 -51.31 47.60 -34.69
N GLY A 288 -50.09 47.19 -34.32
CA GLY A 288 -48.95 47.07 -35.24
C GLY A 288 -47.97 48.24 -35.42
N LYS A 289 -46.73 48.09 -34.91
CA LYS A 289 -45.46 48.06 -35.68
C LYS A 289 -44.22 48.07 -34.79
N ASP A 290 -43.28 47.20 -35.15
CA ASP A 290 -41.87 47.20 -34.76
C ASP A 290 -41.18 48.54 -35.04
N LEU A 291 -40.30 49.00 -34.14
CA LEU A 291 -38.84 48.99 -34.34
C LEU A 291 -38.09 49.63 -33.15
N GLN A 292 -37.31 48.78 -32.47
CA GLN A 292 -35.91 48.95 -32.06
C GLN A 292 -35.43 50.12 -31.17
N ASN A 293 -34.95 49.67 -29.99
CA ASN A 293 -33.70 50.02 -29.29
C ASN A 293 -33.46 51.43 -28.76
N SER A 294 -33.32 51.54 -27.44
CA SER A 294 -32.01 51.53 -26.73
C SER A 294 -32.17 52.05 -25.29
N GLY A 295 -31.49 51.42 -24.32
CA GLY A 295 -31.44 51.93 -22.95
C GLY A 295 -31.22 50.86 -21.88
N GLU A 296 -30.04 50.25 -21.92
CA GLU A 296 -29.41 49.32 -20.99
C GLU A 296 -29.96 49.24 -19.54
N GLU A 297 -30.64 48.14 -19.22
CA GLU A 297 -30.54 47.52 -17.89
C GLU A 297 -29.51 46.38 -18.00
N LYS A 298 -28.29 46.61 -17.50
CA LYS A 298 -27.30 45.55 -17.33
C LYS A 298 -27.83 44.57 -16.29
N SER A 299 -28.46 43.49 -16.75
CA SER A 299 -28.74 42.32 -15.91
C SER A 299 -27.43 41.88 -15.27
N ILE A 300 -27.38 41.83 -13.93
CA ILE A 300 -26.25 41.25 -13.22
C ILE A 300 -26.18 39.78 -13.64
N VAL A 301 -25.26 39.47 -14.55
CA VAL A 301 -25.04 38.10 -14.97
C VAL A 301 -24.32 37.40 -13.82
N VAL A 302 -25.06 36.60 -13.05
CA VAL A 302 -24.47 35.74 -12.02
C VAL A 302 -23.69 34.63 -12.73
N ASN A 303 -22.37 34.71 -12.61
CA ASN A 303 -21.46 33.63 -12.98
C ASN A 303 -21.62 32.50 -11.95
N GLY A 304 -21.77 31.26 -12.41
CA GLY A 304 -22.03 30.12 -11.53
C GLY A 304 -22.04 28.79 -12.28
N ILE A 305 -21.87 27.67 -11.57
CA ILE A 305 -22.25 26.35 -12.09
C ILE A 305 -23.78 26.36 -12.30
N ILE A 306 -24.21 25.88 -13.47
CA ILE A 306 -25.62 25.75 -13.84
C ILE A 306 -26.09 24.32 -13.59
N ASP A 307 -25.30 23.33 -14.04
CA ASP A 307 -25.64 21.92 -13.98
C ASP A 307 -24.37 21.06 -14.12
N THR A 308 -24.45 19.81 -13.69
CA THR A 308 -23.37 18.83 -13.80
C THR A 308 -23.91 17.49 -14.28
N SER A 309 -23.19 16.82 -15.17
CA SER A 309 -23.58 15.50 -15.67
C SER A 309 -22.40 14.55 -15.77
N PHE A 310 -22.61 13.27 -15.50
CA PHE A 310 -21.61 12.22 -15.66
C PHE A 310 -22.08 11.17 -16.66
N VAL A 311 -21.19 10.73 -17.54
CA VAL A 311 -21.43 9.68 -18.53
C VAL A 311 -20.40 8.58 -18.34
N SER A 312 -20.83 7.39 -17.93
CA SER A 312 -19.95 6.22 -17.77
C SER A 312 -19.32 5.81 -19.11
N GLY A 313 -18.02 5.47 -19.10
CA GLY A 313 -17.25 5.05 -20.29
C GLY A 313 -17.50 3.61 -20.75
N GLY A 314 -18.44 2.88 -20.14
CA GLY A 314 -18.84 1.52 -20.53
C GLY A 314 -17.91 0.39 -20.07
N GLY A 315 -16.84 0.69 -19.34
CA GLY A 315 -15.93 -0.29 -18.74
C GLY A 315 -16.26 -0.61 -17.27
N SER A 316 -15.86 -1.79 -16.79
CA SER A 316 -16.11 -2.23 -15.40
C SER A 316 -15.34 -1.43 -14.33
N ASN A 317 -14.42 -0.55 -14.73
CA ASN A 317 -13.64 0.30 -13.83
C ASN A 317 -14.44 1.45 -13.19
N GLY A 318 -15.65 1.76 -13.70
CA GLY A 318 -16.51 2.82 -13.18
C GLY A 318 -16.03 4.23 -13.48
N ARG A 319 -15.19 4.39 -14.51
CA ARG A 319 -14.68 5.69 -14.97
C ARG A 319 -15.52 6.22 -16.13
N GLY A 320 -15.58 7.53 -16.27
CA GLY A 320 -16.40 8.19 -17.28
C GLY A 320 -16.08 9.68 -17.41
N ASP A 321 -16.90 10.35 -18.22
CA ASP A 321 -16.73 11.75 -18.56
C ASP A 321 -17.69 12.60 -17.73
N PHE A 322 -17.12 13.51 -16.96
CA PHE A 322 -17.83 14.47 -16.14
C PHE A 322 -17.87 15.83 -16.84
N THR A 323 -19.07 16.41 -16.98
CA THR A 323 -19.28 17.71 -17.61
C THR A 323 -19.87 18.70 -16.62
N ILE A 324 -19.20 19.83 -16.45
CA ILE A 324 -19.65 20.98 -15.68
C ILE A 324 -20.18 22.01 -16.67
N LYS A 325 -21.47 22.31 -16.60
CA LYS A 325 -22.10 23.40 -17.36
C LYS A 325 -22.15 24.64 -16.49
N TYR A 326 -21.58 25.74 -16.94
CA TYR A 326 -21.44 26.95 -16.14
C TYR A 326 -21.68 28.23 -16.95
N ARG A 327 -21.98 29.33 -16.26
CA ARG A 327 -22.13 30.66 -16.85
C ARG A 327 -20.90 31.50 -16.54
N LYS A 328 -20.33 32.13 -17.57
CA LYS A 328 -19.25 33.12 -17.44
C LYS A 328 -19.49 34.27 -18.39
N ASN A 329 -19.56 35.49 -17.87
CA ASN A 329 -19.70 36.74 -18.63
C ASN A 329 -20.87 36.71 -19.63
N GLY A 330 -22.01 36.14 -19.20
CA GLY A 330 -23.23 36.03 -20.01
C GLY A 330 -23.29 34.80 -20.91
N SER A 331 -22.16 34.14 -21.13
CA SER A 331 -22.06 32.95 -21.99
C SER A 331 -22.19 31.67 -21.18
N VAL A 332 -22.94 30.70 -21.71
CA VAL A 332 -22.98 29.34 -21.14
C VAL A 332 -21.88 28.52 -21.79
N LYS A 333 -21.05 27.88 -20.96
CA LYS A 333 -19.93 27.05 -21.38
C LYS A 333 -20.01 25.68 -20.70
N ASN A 334 -19.29 24.72 -21.26
CA ASN A 334 -19.12 23.39 -20.69
C ASN A 334 -17.63 23.13 -20.46
N LYS A 335 -17.28 22.56 -19.31
CA LYS A 335 -15.96 21.97 -19.04
C LYS A 335 -16.15 20.47 -18.91
N GLN A 336 -15.41 19.70 -19.70
CA GLN A 336 -15.42 18.25 -19.61
C GLN A 336 -14.13 17.76 -18.98
N ILE A 337 -14.24 16.77 -18.10
CA ILE A 337 -13.16 16.08 -17.42
C ILE A 337 -13.35 14.59 -17.71
N ASN A 338 -12.37 13.98 -18.36
CA ASN A 338 -12.48 12.62 -18.86
C ASN A 338 -11.85 11.63 -17.89
N ASP A 339 -12.31 10.38 -17.97
CA ASP A 339 -11.73 9.23 -17.26
C ASP A 339 -11.62 9.40 -15.74
N ILE A 340 -12.67 9.93 -15.09
CA ILE A 340 -12.76 10.01 -13.63
C ILE A 340 -13.87 9.12 -13.08
N ILE A 341 -13.79 8.78 -11.79
CA ILE A 341 -14.90 8.16 -11.07
C ILE A 341 -16.00 9.20 -10.88
N GLU A 342 -17.28 8.78 -10.94
CA GLU A 342 -18.44 9.67 -10.76
C GLU A 342 -18.27 10.56 -9.51
N PRO A 343 -18.15 11.90 -9.68
CA PRO A 343 -17.96 12.78 -8.55
C PRO A 343 -19.20 12.89 -7.66
N LEU A 344 -18.99 13.04 -6.36
CA LEU A 344 -20.04 13.40 -5.42
C LEU A 344 -20.20 14.93 -5.43
N ILE A 345 -21.41 15.40 -5.78
CA ILE A 345 -21.76 16.82 -5.83
C ILE A 345 -22.56 17.17 -4.58
N VAL A 346 -21.94 17.86 -3.65
CA VAL A 346 -22.47 18.10 -2.30
C VAL A 346 -22.14 19.52 -1.84
N ASP A 347 -23.08 20.16 -1.15
CA ASP A 347 -22.87 21.44 -0.47
C ASP A 347 -22.33 21.12 0.93
N ILE A 348 -21.02 21.25 1.11
CA ILE A 348 -20.29 20.77 2.30
C ILE A 348 -20.46 21.76 3.46
N ASP A 349 -20.37 23.06 3.17
CA ASP A 349 -20.39 24.14 4.17
C ASP A 349 -21.79 24.77 4.33
N ASN A 350 -22.79 24.29 3.58
CA ASN A 350 -24.17 24.78 3.54
C ASN A 350 -24.29 26.23 3.06
N ASN A 351 -23.37 26.70 2.20
CA ASN A 351 -23.41 28.04 1.62
C ASN A 351 -24.31 28.13 0.37
N GLY A 352 -24.87 27.01 -0.10
CA GLY A 352 -25.72 26.91 -1.29
C GLY A 352 -24.97 26.71 -2.61
N VAL A 353 -23.64 26.73 -2.58
CA VAL A 353 -22.72 26.28 -3.63
C VAL A 353 -22.44 24.80 -3.39
N LYS A 354 -22.22 24.05 -4.47
CA LYS A 354 -21.90 22.63 -4.36
C LYS A 354 -20.46 22.42 -4.78
N GLU A 355 -19.73 21.76 -3.90
CA GLU A 355 -18.38 21.30 -4.12
C GLU A 355 -18.39 19.97 -4.86
N ILE A 356 -17.26 19.69 -5.50
CA ILE A 356 -17.08 18.50 -6.34
C ILE A 356 -16.07 17.60 -5.65
N VAL A 357 -16.54 16.50 -5.09
CA VAL A 357 -15.67 15.50 -4.47
C VAL A 357 -15.33 14.43 -5.50
N ILE A 358 -14.04 14.23 -5.75
CA ILE A 358 -13.54 13.21 -6.67
C ILE A 358 -12.78 12.15 -5.88
N SER A 359 -13.24 10.90 -6.00
CA SER A 359 -12.58 9.75 -5.38
C SER A 359 -11.52 9.14 -6.30
N TYR A 360 -10.31 8.95 -5.78
CA TYR A 360 -9.18 8.33 -6.46
C TYR A 360 -8.86 6.99 -5.83
N ARG A 361 -8.96 5.90 -6.61
CA ARG A 361 -8.49 4.58 -6.18
C ARG A 361 -6.98 4.55 -6.17
N ILE A 362 -6.42 4.04 -5.07
CA ILE A 362 -4.98 3.93 -4.90
C ILE A 362 -4.59 2.48 -5.16
N TYR A 363 -3.72 2.29 -6.15
CA TYR A 363 -3.27 0.98 -6.56
C TYR A 363 -2.05 0.58 -5.73
N LEU A 364 -2.22 -0.40 -4.86
CA LEU A 364 -1.11 -1.00 -4.11
C LEU A 364 -0.98 -2.47 -4.54
N PRO A 365 0.11 -2.86 -5.25
CA PRO A 365 0.29 -4.20 -5.81
C PRO A 365 0.22 -5.32 -4.76
N GLU A 366 0.60 -4.98 -3.54
CA GLU A 366 0.75 -5.87 -2.38
C GLU A 366 -0.58 -6.35 -1.81
N PHE A 367 -1.69 -5.66 -2.14
CA PHE A 367 -3.00 -5.86 -1.53
C PHE A 367 -3.94 -6.79 -2.31
N GLY A 368 -3.49 -7.38 -3.41
CA GLY A 368 -4.20 -8.47 -4.11
C GLY A 368 -5.71 -8.24 -4.29
N ASN A 369 -6.54 -9.22 -3.85
CA ASN A 369 -8.01 -9.20 -4.00
C ASN A 369 -8.75 -8.37 -2.90
N ALA A 370 -8.06 -7.55 -2.11
CA ALA A 370 -8.70 -6.68 -1.10
C ALA A 370 -9.49 -5.53 -1.74
N GLN A 371 -10.41 -4.90 -1.00
CA GLN A 371 -11.07 -3.68 -1.47
C GLN A 371 -10.01 -2.58 -1.60
N MET A 372 -9.80 -2.07 -2.81
CA MET A 372 -8.76 -1.07 -3.04
C MET A 372 -9.02 0.18 -2.20
N PRO A 373 -7.99 0.70 -1.49
CA PRO A 373 -8.10 1.99 -0.81
C PRO A 373 -8.40 3.10 -1.81
N TYR A 374 -9.00 4.18 -1.33
CA TYR A 374 -9.24 5.38 -2.11
C TYR A 374 -9.11 6.62 -1.22
N TRP A 375 -8.86 7.73 -1.87
CA TRP A 375 -8.81 9.05 -1.28
C TRP A 375 -9.82 9.96 -1.96
N ASP A 376 -10.45 10.83 -1.19
CA ASP A 376 -11.38 11.84 -1.69
C ASP A 376 -10.70 13.20 -1.67
N ASP A 377 -10.66 13.88 -2.82
CA ASP A 377 -10.34 15.30 -2.88
C ASP A 377 -11.58 16.13 -3.13
N VAL A 378 -11.62 17.29 -2.48
CA VAL A 378 -12.66 18.29 -2.66
C VAL A 378 -12.13 19.35 -3.62
N PHE A 379 -12.92 19.67 -4.63
CA PHE A 379 -12.61 20.70 -5.62
C PHE A 379 -13.67 21.78 -5.66
N ASP A 380 -13.19 23.02 -5.76
CA ASP A 380 -13.98 24.16 -6.20
C ASP A 380 -13.84 24.32 -7.70
N PHE A 381 -14.87 24.84 -8.35
CA PHE A 381 -14.80 25.21 -9.76
C PHE A 381 -14.55 26.71 -9.90
N ASP A 382 -13.31 27.09 -10.24
CA ASP A 382 -12.97 28.49 -10.51
C ASP A 382 -13.48 28.87 -11.91
N ILE A 383 -14.58 29.61 -11.94
CA ILE A 383 -15.21 30.07 -13.19
C ILE A 383 -14.32 31.06 -13.94
N THR A 384 -13.47 31.81 -13.23
CA THR A 384 -12.56 32.79 -13.83
C THR A 384 -11.46 32.07 -14.60
N LYS A 385 -10.94 30.97 -14.06
CA LYS A 385 -9.90 30.15 -14.70
C LYS A 385 -10.45 29.01 -15.56
N GLU A 386 -11.74 28.69 -15.44
CA GLU A 386 -12.41 27.58 -16.13
C GLU A 386 -11.78 26.21 -15.80
N GLU A 387 -11.40 26.03 -14.53
CA GLU A 387 -10.72 24.84 -14.02
C GLU A 387 -11.22 24.41 -12.64
N LEU A 388 -10.98 23.15 -12.30
CA LEU A 388 -11.12 22.68 -10.93
C LEU A 388 -9.88 23.09 -10.14
N VAL A 389 -10.10 23.68 -8.98
CA VAL A 389 -9.07 24.06 -8.03
C VAL A 389 -9.20 23.14 -6.83
N LEU A 390 -8.10 22.47 -6.48
CA LEU A 390 -8.05 21.59 -5.30
C LEU A 390 -8.31 22.43 -4.05
N ALA A 391 -9.36 22.10 -3.31
CA ALA A 391 -9.87 22.85 -2.17
C ALA A 391 -10.00 21.98 -0.91
N SER A 392 -9.48 20.74 -0.90
CA SER A 392 -9.57 19.80 0.23
C SER A 392 -9.28 20.42 1.60
N ARG A 393 -8.28 21.31 1.70
CA ARG A 393 -7.91 22.00 2.96
C ARG A 393 -8.96 22.98 3.47
N GLU A 394 -9.80 23.51 2.61
CA GLU A 394 -10.86 24.46 2.94
C GLU A 394 -12.08 23.75 3.55
N TYR A 395 -12.15 22.43 3.41
CA TYR A 395 -13.28 21.61 3.85
C TYR A 395 -12.89 20.51 4.86
N PRO A 396 -12.26 20.84 6.01
CA PRO A 396 -11.89 19.84 7.01
C PRO A 396 -13.09 19.10 7.60
N GLU A 397 -14.27 19.73 7.64
CA GLU A 397 -15.50 19.13 8.16
C GLU A 397 -16.01 17.99 7.28
N TYR A 398 -15.76 18.03 5.97
CA TYR A 398 -16.01 16.89 5.08
C TYR A 398 -15.23 15.66 5.53
N TYR A 399 -13.94 15.84 5.81
CA TYR A 399 -13.08 14.75 6.25
C TYR A 399 -13.48 14.22 7.64
N ARG A 400 -13.79 15.12 8.59
CA ARG A 400 -14.24 14.76 9.94
C ARG A 400 -15.56 13.99 9.93
N SER A 401 -16.54 14.45 9.16
CA SER A 401 -17.93 13.98 9.25
C SER A 401 -18.27 12.87 8.26
N TYR A 402 -17.55 12.76 7.15
CA TYR A 402 -17.85 11.80 6.09
C TYR A 402 -16.69 10.86 5.77
N PHE A 403 -15.52 11.40 5.40
CA PHE A 403 -14.40 10.58 4.94
C PHE A 403 -13.89 9.63 6.03
N ILE A 404 -13.43 10.16 7.18
CA ILE A 404 -12.85 9.37 8.26
C ILE A 404 -13.84 8.31 8.79
N PRO A 405 -15.11 8.63 9.09
CA PRO A 405 -16.09 7.62 9.49
C PRO A 405 -16.28 6.51 8.45
N SER A 406 -16.26 6.84 7.16
CA SER A 406 -16.39 5.84 6.10
C SER A 406 -15.20 4.88 6.03
N ILE A 407 -13.98 5.37 6.32
CA ILE A 407 -12.76 4.55 6.35
C ILE A 407 -12.75 3.69 7.61
N LYS A 408 -13.05 4.25 8.78
CA LYS A 408 -13.17 3.49 10.06
C LYS A 408 -14.18 2.35 9.99
N LYS A 409 -15.31 2.57 9.31
CA LYS A 409 -16.30 1.51 9.11
C LYS A 409 -15.70 0.32 8.35
N ARG A 410 -14.93 0.58 7.29
CA ARG A 410 -14.25 -0.47 6.52
C ARG A 410 -13.12 -1.14 7.29
N GLU A 411 -12.42 -0.41 8.13
CA GLU A 411 -11.42 -0.95 9.06
C GLU A 411 -12.01 -1.95 10.05
N ALA A 412 -13.20 -1.65 10.57
CA ALA A 412 -13.93 -2.56 11.43
C ALA A 412 -14.42 -3.82 10.67
N GLU A 413 -14.81 -3.67 9.41
CA GLU A 413 -15.34 -4.75 8.56
C GLU A 413 -14.24 -5.65 7.94
N SER A 414 -13.00 -5.16 7.82
CA SER A 414 -11.90 -5.93 7.25
C SER A 414 -11.36 -6.98 8.22
N THR A 415 -10.97 -8.14 7.70
CA THR A 415 -10.23 -9.19 8.42
C THR A 415 -8.76 -9.25 8.03
N ASN A 416 -8.32 -8.40 7.09
CA ASN A 416 -6.95 -8.36 6.58
C ASN A 416 -6.12 -7.31 7.33
N ALA A 417 -5.01 -7.73 7.95
CA ALA A 417 -4.16 -6.84 8.75
C ALA A 417 -3.50 -5.72 7.92
N ALA A 418 -3.10 -6.01 6.68
CA ALA A 418 -2.54 -5.01 5.79
C ALA A 418 -3.61 -3.98 5.42
N GLU A 419 -4.82 -4.42 5.08
CA GLU A 419 -5.93 -3.51 4.73
C GLU A 419 -6.28 -2.56 5.88
N LYS A 420 -6.31 -3.07 7.12
CA LYS A 420 -6.48 -2.24 8.32
C LYS A 420 -5.36 -1.23 8.48
N HIS A 421 -4.11 -1.63 8.25
CA HIS A 421 -2.96 -0.73 8.33
C HIS A 421 -3.06 0.41 7.32
N THR A 422 -3.36 0.10 6.05
CA THR A 422 -3.60 1.08 4.98
C THR A 422 -4.73 2.06 5.34
N GLN A 423 -5.83 1.56 5.91
CA GLN A 423 -6.94 2.41 6.34
C GLN A 423 -6.55 3.33 7.51
N ALA A 424 -5.75 2.84 8.45
CA ALA A 424 -5.20 3.66 9.53
C ALA A 424 -4.29 4.80 8.98
N VAL A 425 -3.47 4.52 7.97
CA VAL A 425 -2.63 5.53 7.30
C VAL A 425 -3.48 6.60 6.62
N LEU A 426 -4.54 6.21 5.91
CA LEU A 426 -5.47 7.15 5.28
C LEU A 426 -6.20 8.02 6.31
N ILE A 427 -6.58 7.45 7.46
CA ILE A 427 -7.16 8.20 8.57
C ILE A 427 -6.15 9.22 9.11
N GLN A 428 -4.88 8.83 9.26
CA GLN A 428 -3.84 9.76 9.69
C GLN A 428 -3.61 10.89 8.69
N ALA A 429 -3.50 10.57 7.39
CA ALA A 429 -3.36 11.58 6.34
C ALA A 429 -4.53 12.57 6.30
N ALA A 430 -5.76 12.10 6.56
CA ALA A 430 -6.93 12.96 6.68
C ALA A 430 -6.86 13.86 7.92
N ASN A 431 -6.39 13.35 9.07
CA ASN A 431 -6.17 14.18 10.27
C ASN A 431 -5.07 15.22 10.02
N ASP A 432 -3.96 14.83 9.38
CA ASP A 432 -2.88 15.76 9.04
C ASP A 432 -3.35 16.84 8.06
N LEU A 433 -4.28 16.50 7.15
CA LEU A 433 -4.91 17.48 6.24
C LEU A 433 -5.70 18.51 7.04
N ILE A 434 -6.53 18.04 7.94
CA ILE A 434 -7.38 18.85 8.82
C ILE A 434 -6.52 19.78 9.69
N ASP A 435 -5.40 19.28 10.21
CA ASP A 435 -4.47 20.04 11.05
C ASP A 435 -3.53 20.94 10.23
N GLY A 436 -3.60 20.86 8.89
CA GLY A 436 -2.82 21.67 7.97
C GLY A 436 -1.37 21.21 7.75
N ASN A 437 -1.03 20.03 8.27
CA ASN A 437 0.28 19.38 8.15
C ASN A 437 0.43 18.57 6.85
N PHE A 438 -0.68 18.30 6.16
CA PHE A 438 -0.71 17.57 4.91
C PHE A 438 -1.44 18.38 3.83
N ASN A 439 -0.84 18.45 2.64
CA ASN A 439 -1.48 19.02 1.46
C ASN A 439 -1.41 17.98 0.33
N PRO A 440 -2.53 17.33 -0.02
CA PRO A 440 -2.56 16.42 -1.14
C PRO A 440 -2.18 17.18 -2.41
N ASP A 441 -1.39 16.56 -3.28
CA ASP A 441 -1.17 17.10 -4.62
C ASP A 441 -2.21 16.54 -5.58
N VAL A 442 -2.38 17.22 -6.71
CA VAL A 442 -3.39 16.90 -7.72
C VAL A 442 -3.19 15.50 -8.35
N ASN A 443 -2.02 14.89 -8.17
CA ASN A 443 -1.64 13.60 -8.75
C ASN A 443 -1.73 12.43 -7.75
N GLN A 444 -2.17 12.68 -6.52
CA GLN A 444 -2.18 11.68 -5.44
C GLN A 444 -0.79 11.10 -5.13
N GLU A 445 0.29 11.75 -5.57
CA GLU A 445 1.64 11.21 -5.47
C GLU A 445 2.07 11.13 -4.01
N LYS A 446 1.80 12.18 -3.21
CA LYS A 446 2.06 12.14 -1.77
C LYS A 446 1.30 11.05 -1.02
N ILE A 447 0.03 10.79 -1.38
CA ILE A 447 -0.76 9.76 -0.70
C ILE A 447 -0.29 8.38 -1.12
N THR A 448 0.01 8.21 -2.41
CA THR A 448 0.61 6.98 -2.94
C THR A 448 1.94 6.72 -2.25
N LYS A 449 2.83 7.72 -2.16
CA LYS A 449 4.08 7.64 -1.40
C LYS A 449 3.88 7.36 0.08
N LEU A 450 2.88 7.93 0.75
CA LEU A 450 2.57 7.63 2.15
C LEU A 450 2.09 6.19 2.33
N LEU A 451 1.32 5.67 1.39
CA LEU A 451 0.79 4.31 1.43
C LEU A 451 1.84 3.28 1.04
N GLU A 452 2.64 3.57 0.02
CA GLU A 452 3.86 2.83 -0.31
C GLU A 452 4.81 2.89 0.90
N TYR A 453 4.97 4.05 1.54
CA TYR A 453 5.84 4.25 2.70
C TYR A 453 5.49 3.28 3.83
N ASN A 454 4.19 3.10 4.06
CA ASN A 454 3.66 2.21 5.09
C ASN A 454 3.42 0.77 4.59
N ALA A 455 3.52 0.53 3.28
CA ALA A 455 3.54 -0.80 2.68
C ALA A 455 4.97 -1.36 2.58
N SER A 456 5.99 -0.50 2.60
CA SER A 456 7.40 -0.91 2.60
C SER A 456 7.65 -1.95 3.69
N THR A 457 8.10 -3.11 3.22
CA THR A 457 8.45 -4.24 4.07
C THR A 457 9.69 -3.96 4.92
N ASP A 458 10.54 -3.01 4.50
CA ASP A 458 11.81 -2.68 5.13
C ASP A 458 11.71 -1.36 5.90
N LYS A 459 11.12 -1.39 7.11
CA LYS A 459 11.04 -0.20 7.96
C LYS A 459 12.41 0.17 8.54
N LEU A 460 13.18 0.98 7.81
CA LEU A 460 14.47 1.51 8.26
C LEU A 460 14.25 2.55 9.37
N ASN A 461 14.94 2.39 10.49
CA ASN A 461 14.92 3.38 11.56
C ASN A 461 16.25 4.14 11.58
N ILE A 462 16.38 5.18 10.77
CA ILE A 462 17.56 6.06 10.76
C ILE A 462 17.15 7.43 11.30
N THR A 463 17.79 7.85 12.38
CA THR A 463 17.50 9.13 13.04
C THR A 463 18.77 9.93 13.26
N ARG A 464 18.61 11.23 13.48
CA ARG A 464 19.70 12.15 13.81
C ARG A 464 19.34 12.92 15.07
N GLU A 465 20.24 12.91 16.05
CA GLU A 465 20.17 13.78 17.23
C GLU A 465 21.47 14.59 17.25
N ASP A 466 21.36 15.92 17.11
CA ASP A 466 22.48 16.85 16.99
C ASP A 466 23.50 16.45 15.90
N ASP A 467 24.72 16.07 16.29
CA ASP A 467 25.82 15.68 15.41
C ASP A 467 25.98 14.15 15.28
N ILE A 468 25.02 13.37 15.79
CA ILE A 468 25.07 11.91 15.86
C ILE A 468 23.91 11.28 15.09
N PHE A 469 24.23 10.37 14.18
CA PHE A 469 23.28 9.51 13.47
C PHE A 469 23.10 8.18 14.19
N TYR A 470 21.87 7.69 14.23
CA TYR A 470 21.53 6.38 14.77
C TYR A 470 20.87 5.53 13.69
N ILE A 471 21.34 4.29 13.54
CA ILE A 471 20.72 3.27 12.69
C ILE A 471 20.15 2.21 13.61
N HIS A 472 18.83 2.00 13.60
CA HIS A 472 18.10 1.13 14.53
C HIS A 472 18.49 1.36 16.01
N GLY A 473 18.74 2.61 16.37
CA GLY A 473 19.12 3.02 17.73
C GLY A 473 20.60 2.84 18.08
N ILE A 474 21.45 2.38 17.15
CA ILE A 474 22.89 2.21 17.37
C ILE A 474 23.71 3.26 16.62
N THR A 475 24.88 3.62 17.15
CA THR A 475 25.76 4.65 16.56
C THR A 475 27.24 4.35 16.80
N LEU A 476 28.13 5.10 16.15
CA LEU A 476 29.58 5.01 16.36
C LEU A 476 29.94 5.42 17.79
N GLY A 477 30.95 4.76 18.37
CA GLY A 477 31.37 4.97 19.75
C GLY A 477 30.55 4.19 20.78
N MET A 478 29.43 3.58 20.40
CA MET A 478 28.62 2.77 21.31
C MET A 478 29.34 1.46 21.66
N ASN A 479 29.15 0.99 22.90
CA ASN A 479 29.71 -0.28 23.33
C ASN A 479 28.90 -1.45 22.74
N ILE A 480 29.56 -2.44 22.15
CA ILE A 480 28.91 -3.58 21.52
C ILE A 480 28.02 -4.37 22.48
N ASN A 481 28.38 -4.45 23.77
CA ASN A 481 27.55 -5.13 24.77
C ASN A 481 26.26 -4.36 25.09
N GLN A 482 26.24 -3.03 24.91
CA GLN A 482 25.01 -2.24 24.99
C GLN A 482 24.13 -2.51 23.78
N VAL A 483 24.72 -2.56 22.58
CA VAL A 483 24.01 -2.91 21.35
C VAL A 483 23.38 -4.31 21.45
N ILE A 484 24.12 -5.30 21.95
CA ILE A 484 23.59 -6.66 22.15
C ILE A 484 22.41 -6.68 23.12
N LYS A 485 22.39 -5.82 24.14
CA LYS A 485 21.24 -5.70 25.04
C LYS A 485 20.02 -5.07 24.35
N MET A 486 20.25 -4.18 23.38
CA MET A 486 19.19 -3.47 22.66
C MET A 486 18.60 -4.32 21.53
N LEU A 487 19.46 -4.88 20.67
CA LEU A 487 19.07 -5.58 19.45
C LEU A 487 18.99 -7.11 19.64
N GLY A 488 19.43 -7.61 20.79
CA GLY A 488 19.67 -9.04 20.98
C GLY A 488 21.06 -9.45 20.51
N ASN A 489 21.39 -10.73 20.72
CA ASN A 489 22.65 -11.29 20.19
C ASN A 489 22.66 -11.11 18.67
N PRO A 490 23.82 -10.75 18.07
CA PRO A 490 23.93 -10.76 16.63
C PRO A 490 23.58 -12.14 16.11
N ASP A 491 22.98 -12.14 14.93
CA ASP A 491 22.94 -13.30 14.07
C ASP A 491 24.40 -13.66 13.78
N GLU A 492 25.06 -13.09 12.79
CA GLU A 492 26.44 -13.48 12.52
C GLU A 492 27.46 -12.71 13.39
N SER A 493 28.52 -13.38 13.84
CA SER A 493 29.70 -12.69 14.35
C SER A 493 30.98 -13.42 13.95
N PHE A 494 31.94 -12.64 13.46
CA PHE A 494 33.22 -13.14 12.99
C PHE A 494 34.27 -12.03 13.10
N GLU A 495 35.54 -12.42 12.99
CA GLU A 495 36.69 -11.51 13.07
C GLU A 495 37.58 -11.77 11.85
N VAL A 496 37.93 -10.70 11.14
CA VAL A 496 38.91 -10.74 10.04
C VAL A 496 40.05 -9.77 10.34
N ASN A 497 39.78 -8.47 10.22
CA ASN A 497 40.68 -7.37 10.61
C ASN A 497 40.08 -6.50 11.73
N SER A 498 38.76 -6.48 11.81
CA SER A 498 37.91 -5.90 12.85
C SER A 498 36.95 -6.99 13.33
N LYS A 499 36.37 -6.84 14.52
CA LYS A 499 35.28 -7.72 14.97
C LYS A 499 33.99 -7.24 14.32
N VAL A 500 33.23 -8.17 13.76
CA VAL A 500 31.99 -7.89 13.03
C VAL A 500 30.84 -8.57 13.76
N ALA A 501 29.72 -7.86 13.87
CA ALA A 501 28.45 -8.35 14.35
C ALA A 501 27.37 -8.00 13.31
N VAL A 502 26.52 -8.96 12.96
CA VAL A 502 25.49 -8.83 11.94
C VAL A 502 24.14 -9.21 12.54
N TRP A 503 23.10 -8.42 12.26
CA TRP A 503 21.72 -8.72 12.61
C TRP A 503 20.88 -8.75 11.33
N TYR A 504 20.00 -9.75 11.21
CA TYR A 504 19.03 -9.87 10.14
C TYR A 504 17.64 -9.54 10.67
N PHE A 505 17.14 -8.37 10.28
CA PHE A 505 15.77 -7.98 10.57
C PHE A 505 14.76 -8.67 9.63
N GLU A 506 13.48 -8.35 9.78
CA GLU A 506 12.45 -8.85 8.87
C GLU A 506 12.80 -8.53 7.41
N HIS A 507 12.31 -9.36 6.47
CA HIS A 507 12.54 -9.21 5.02
C HIS A 507 14.00 -9.32 4.54
N ASN A 508 14.90 -9.83 5.39
CA ASN A 508 16.35 -10.01 5.15
C ASN A 508 17.15 -8.70 5.09
N LEU A 509 16.66 -7.64 5.73
CA LEU A 509 17.45 -6.44 5.95
C LEU A 509 18.62 -6.75 6.89
N GLU A 510 19.84 -6.61 6.37
CA GLU A 510 21.09 -6.88 7.07
C GLU A 510 21.59 -5.61 7.77
N LEU A 511 21.91 -5.67 9.06
CA LEU A 511 22.61 -4.62 9.80
C LEU A 511 23.96 -5.14 10.26
N VAL A 512 25.04 -4.50 9.83
CA VAL A 512 26.42 -4.85 10.16
C VAL A 512 27.00 -3.79 11.08
N ALA A 513 27.64 -4.19 12.17
CA ALA A 513 28.46 -3.32 13.00
C ALA A 513 29.88 -3.88 13.13
N GLU A 514 30.87 -3.06 12.79
CA GLU A 514 32.28 -3.37 13.07
C GLU A 514 32.75 -2.61 14.30
N TYR A 515 33.50 -3.31 15.16
CA TYR A 515 33.94 -2.79 16.44
C TYR A 515 35.37 -3.22 16.79
N GLY A 516 36.05 -2.38 17.57
CA GLY A 516 37.42 -2.59 18.05
C GLY A 516 37.44 -2.58 19.58
N ILE A 517 38.12 -3.55 20.19
CA ILE A 517 37.95 -3.90 21.62
C ILE A 517 36.48 -4.23 21.89
N ASP A 518 35.69 -3.21 22.23
CA ASP A 518 34.25 -3.25 22.48
C ASP A 518 33.50 -2.03 21.88
N THR A 519 34.16 -1.16 21.10
CA THR A 519 33.61 0.12 20.61
C THR A 519 33.34 0.07 19.11
N ILE A 520 32.10 0.39 18.71
CA ILE A 520 31.68 0.40 17.31
C ILE A 520 32.34 1.56 16.57
N HIS A 521 32.93 1.29 15.41
CA HIS A 521 33.57 2.30 14.56
C HIS A 521 33.03 2.32 13.12
N TYR A 522 32.20 1.34 12.74
CA TYR A 522 31.51 1.34 11.45
C TYR A 522 30.18 0.59 11.58
N ILE A 523 29.14 1.10 10.92
CA ILE A 523 27.84 0.45 10.81
C ILE A 523 27.41 0.47 9.34
N ALA A 524 26.78 -0.60 8.85
CA ALA A 524 26.15 -0.62 7.54
C ALA A 524 24.77 -1.27 7.59
N LEU A 525 23.88 -0.81 6.72
CA LEU A 525 22.67 -1.55 6.34
C LEU A 525 22.87 -2.14 4.96
N GLY A 526 22.42 -3.38 4.80
CA GLY A 526 22.36 -4.13 3.56
C GLY A 526 21.41 -3.50 2.54
N GLU A 527 21.04 -4.28 1.53
CA GLU A 527 20.23 -3.75 0.43
C GLU A 527 18.78 -3.53 0.82
N PHE A 528 18.26 -2.34 0.51
CA PHE A 528 16.86 -1.96 0.66
C PHE A 528 16.37 -1.22 -0.59
N ASP A 529 15.06 -1.10 -0.76
CA ASP A 529 14.46 -0.46 -1.94
C ASP A 529 14.62 1.08 -1.96
N GLN A 530 14.36 1.69 -3.12
CA GLN A 530 14.41 3.15 -3.29
C GLN A 530 13.49 3.89 -2.33
N LEU A 531 12.34 3.31 -2.02
CA LEU A 531 11.34 3.95 -1.23
C LEU A 531 11.85 4.11 0.21
N ALA A 532 12.36 3.04 0.81
CA ALA A 532 13.01 3.02 2.14
C ALA A 532 14.15 4.05 2.26
N MET A 533 14.91 4.26 1.17
CA MET A 533 15.90 5.34 1.08
C MET A 533 15.23 6.72 1.21
N GLU A 534 14.23 7.01 0.37
CA GLU A 534 13.52 8.30 0.35
C GLU A 534 12.88 8.60 1.72
N GLN A 535 12.36 7.59 2.42
CA GLN A 535 11.85 7.71 3.80
C GLN A 535 12.90 8.24 4.78
N SER A 536 14.09 7.62 4.74
CA SER A 536 15.18 7.95 5.63
C SER A 536 15.68 9.36 5.36
N MET A 537 15.79 9.75 4.09
CA MET A 537 16.20 11.11 3.71
C MET A 537 15.21 12.18 4.13
N ASN A 538 13.89 11.94 4.00
CA ASN A 538 12.87 12.88 4.47
C ASN A 538 12.98 13.17 5.98
N THR A 539 13.42 12.19 6.77
CA THR A 539 13.63 12.34 8.22
C THR A 539 14.93 13.08 8.54
N LEU A 540 15.98 12.88 7.74
CA LEU A 540 17.31 13.45 7.95
C LEU A 540 17.47 14.87 7.38
N GLY A 541 16.60 15.27 6.46
CA GLY A 541 16.68 16.54 5.72
C GLY A 541 17.57 16.44 4.47
N GLU A 542 18.06 17.57 3.98
CA GLU A 542 18.91 17.61 2.78
C GLU A 542 20.33 17.07 3.06
N PRO A 543 20.92 16.28 2.14
CA PRO A 543 22.28 15.78 2.28
C PRO A 543 23.32 16.90 2.18
N THR A 544 24.44 16.74 2.89
CA THR A 544 25.57 17.68 2.83
C THR A 544 26.27 17.68 1.47
N LYS A 545 26.37 16.52 0.83
CA LYS A 545 26.88 16.37 -0.54
C LYS A 545 26.03 15.36 -1.32
N LYS A 546 25.81 15.65 -2.60
CA LYS A 546 25.05 14.81 -3.52
C LYS A 546 25.89 14.54 -4.77
N TYR A 547 26.08 13.26 -5.07
CA TYR A 547 26.73 12.75 -6.27
C TYR A 547 25.70 12.05 -7.16
N GLN A 548 26.14 11.50 -8.29
CA GLN A 548 25.23 10.82 -9.22
C GLN A 548 24.54 9.61 -8.59
N ASP A 549 25.29 8.83 -7.80
CA ASP A 549 24.83 7.57 -7.20
C ASP A 549 25.02 7.52 -5.67
N GLU A 550 25.34 8.66 -5.05
CA GLU A 550 25.64 8.75 -3.61
C GLU A 550 25.07 10.00 -2.95
N TYR A 551 24.67 9.86 -1.69
CA TYR A 551 24.17 10.94 -0.84
C TYR A 551 24.86 10.89 0.51
N ASP A 552 25.59 11.96 0.85
CA ASP A 552 26.39 12.04 2.07
C ASP A 552 25.80 13.06 3.05
N TYR A 553 25.61 12.64 4.29
CA TYR A 553 25.31 13.49 5.45
C TYR A 553 26.54 13.50 6.34
N ILE A 554 27.17 14.66 6.50
CA ILE A 554 28.45 14.80 7.19
C ILE A 554 28.27 15.73 8.39
N THR A 555 28.61 15.24 9.57
CA THR A 555 28.75 16.02 10.82
C THR A 555 30.23 16.06 11.23
N PRO A 556 30.62 16.87 12.23
CA PRO A 556 32.00 16.88 12.72
C PRO A 556 32.50 15.50 13.20
N SER A 557 31.59 14.64 13.64
CA SER A 557 31.90 13.34 14.25
C SER A 557 31.56 12.12 13.38
N GLN A 558 30.64 12.24 12.41
CA GLN A 558 30.10 11.08 11.69
C GLN A 558 29.80 11.41 10.22
N GLN A 559 29.92 10.40 9.37
CA GLN A 559 29.46 10.42 7.99
C GLN A 559 28.46 9.28 7.77
N LEU A 560 27.23 9.63 7.39
CA LEU A 560 26.22 8.70 6.91
C LEU A 560 26.13 8.81 5.38
N ARG A 561 26.35 7.70 4.67
CA ARG A 561 26.34 7.63 3.21
C ARG A 561 25.28 6.66 2.72
N PHE A 562 24.44 7.11 1.78
CA PHE A 562 23.58 6.25 0.97
C PHE A 562 24.24 6.03 -0.39
N HIS A 563 24.29 4.78 -0.86
CA HIS A 563 24.90 4.39 -2.14
C HIS A 563 23.92 3.56 -2.99
N ALA A 564 23.77 3.91 -4.26
CA ALA A 564 22.90 3.20 -5.22
C ALA A 564 23.63 2.02 -5.90
N MET A 565 22.99 0.86 -5.97
CA MET A 565 23.56 -0.36 -6.55
C MET A 565 23.23 -0.51 -8.05
N SER A 566 24.08 -1.20 -8.82
CA SER A 566 24.04 -1.20 -10.30
C SER A 566 22.91 -2.03 -10.97
N SER A 567 22.02 -2.73 -10.22
CA SER A 567 20.87 -3.50 -10.76
C SER A 567 20.03 -4.15 -9.64
N PRO A 568 18.70 -4.32 -9.79
CA PRO A 568 17.69 -3.29 -10.00
C PRO A 568 17.45 -2.48 -8.71
N VAL A 569 17.62 -1.15 -8.78
CA VAL A 569 17.21 -0.12 -7.81
C VAL A 569 17.23 -0.54 -6.31
N SER A 570 18.37 -1.04 -5.83
CA SER A 570 18.62 -1.25 -4.40
C SER A 570 19.67 -0.27 -3.89
N PHE A 571 19.57 0.09 -2.61
CA PHE A 571 20.44 1.04 -1.93
C PHE A 571 21.07 0.39 -0.70
N ARG A 572 22.23 0.90 -0.29
CA ARG A 572 22.87 0.56 0.98
C ARG A 572 23.14 1.83 1.78
N VAL A 573 23.22 1.69 3.11
CA VAL A 573 23.66 2.78 3.99
C VAL A 573 24.93 2.38 4.73
N GLN A 574 25.81 3.35 4.95
CA GLN A 574 27.02 3.20 5.76
C GLN A 574 27.15 4.39 6.70
N LEU A 575 27.51 4.12 7.95
CA LEU A 575 27.84 5.11 8.97
C LEU A 575 29.29 4.88 9.42
N MET A 576 30.13 5.89 9.26
CA MET A 576 31.59 5.81 9.45
C MET A 576 32.18 7.13 9.99
N ASP A 577 33.45 7.12 10.43
CA ASP A 577 34.17 8.37 10.77
C ASP A 577 34.32 9.21 9.47
N PRO A 578 34.00 10.51 9.50
CA PRO A 578 34.06 11.40 8.33
C PRO A 578 35.48 11.59 7.77
N ARG A 579 36.52 11.18 8.51
CA ARG A 579 37.92 11.19 8.06
C ARG A 579 38.33 9.90 7.36
N GLY A 580 37.42 8.92 7.24
CA GLY A 580 37.67 7.59 6.69
C GLY A 580 38.40 6.66 7.66
N PRO A 581 38.45 5.35 7.37
CA PRO A 581 39.42 4.44 7.99
C PRO A 581 40.88 4.79 7.61
#